data_AF-A0A7X7R6K9-F1
#
_entry.id   AF-A0A7X7R6K9-F1
#
_cell.length_a   1.000
_cell.length_b   1.000
_cell.length_c   1.000
_cell.angle_alpha   90.00
_cell.angle_beta   90.00
_cell.angle_gamma   90.00
#
_symmetry.space_group_name_H-M   'P 1'
#
loop_
_entity.id
_entity.type
_entity.pdbx_description
1 polymer ?
#
loop_
_entity_poly.entity_id
_entity_poly.type
_entity_poly.pdbx_seq_one_letter_code
_entity_poly.pdbx_strand_id
1 'polypeptide(L)' 'MILREQGYGVTIVDGTGKVEKRSILMVYTHRRGSSEIIKTILAIDPSAMIIQNDVSTLVGGFIHSGKSLIK' A
#
# COMPACT_ATOMS: atom_id res chain seq x y z
N MET A 1 7.37 4.57 10.22
CA MET A 1 6.63 4.73 8.94
C MET A 1 5.20 4.29 9.21
N ILE A 2 4.25 5.24 9.25
CA ILE A 2 2.87 5.06 9.76
C ILE A 2 2.18 3.83 9.17
N LEU A 3 2.28 3.61 7.85
CA LEU A 3 1.68 2.43 7.21
C LEU A 3 2.30 1.11 7.69
N ARG A 4 3.61 1.07 7.94
CA ARG A 4 4.28 -0.12 8.51
C ARG A 4 3.90 -0.35 9.97
N GLU A 5 3.72 0.72 10.74
CA GLU A 5 3.23 0.66 12.13
C GLU A 5 1.79 0.13 12.21
N GLN A 6 0.98 0.40 11.19
CA GLN A 6 -0.36 -0.17 11.00
C GLN A 6 -0.36 -1.61 10.46
N GLY A 7 0.82 -2.20 10.23
CA GLY A 7 0.97 -3.58 9.78
C GLY A 7 0.94 -3.78 8.26
N TYR A 8 0.96 -2.71 7.47
CA TYR A 8 1.03 -2.81 6.01
C TYR A 8 2.45 -3.05 5.51
N GLY A 9 2.59 -3.99 4.56
CA GLY A 9 3.80 -4.14 3.77
C GLY A 9 3.94 -2.98 2.80
N VAL A 10 5.07 -2.27 2.84
CA VAL A 10 5.35 -1.15 1.94
C VAL A 10 6.71 -1.30 1.29
N THR A 11 6.71 -1.34 -0.03
CA THR A 11 7.90 -1.26 -0.88
C THR A 11 8.11 0.19 -1.30
N ILE A 12 9.34 0.68 -1.18
CA ILE A 12 9.71 2.03 -1.60
C ILE A 12 10.56 1.91 -2.86
N VAL A 13 10.20 2.67 -3.90
CA VAL A 13 10.96 2.77 -5.14
C VAL A 13 11.42 4.20 -5.27
N ASP A 14 12.72 4.40 -5.42
CA ASP A 14 13.29 5.71 -5.72
C ASP A 14 13.14 6.00 -7.21
N GLY A 15 12.56 7.15 -7.53
CA GLY A 15 12.28 7.60 -8.88
C GLY A 15 12.75 9.03 -9.11
N THR A 16 12.66 9.47 -10.37
CA THR A 16 12.97 10.85 -10.77
C THR A 16 11.80 11.38 -11.57
N GLY A 17 11.19 12.45 -11.08
CA GLY A 17 10.20 13.21 -11.83
C GLY A 17 10.85 14.09 -12.89
N LYS A 18 10.06 14.94 -13.54
CA LYS A 18 10.56 15.84 -14.60
C LYS A 18 11.70 16.75 -14.13
N VAL A 19 11.69 17.15 -12.86
CA VAL A 19 12.63 18.15 -12.30
C VAL A 19 13.32 17.64 -11.04
N GLU A 20 12.67 16.80 -10.23
CA GLU A 20 13.16 16.43 -8.89
C GLU A 20 13.04 14.93 -8.63
N LYS A 21 13.81 14.43 -7.66
CA LYS A 21 13.67 13.05 -7.16
C LYS A 21 12.29 12.86 -6.52
N ARG A 22 11.71 11.69 -6.71
CA ARG A 22 10.40 11.30 -6.17
C ARG A 22 10.51 9.91 -5.59
N SER A 23 9.85 9.64 -4.46
CA SER A 23 9.72 8.28 -3.94
C SER A 23 8.32 7.77 -4.22
N ILE A 24 8.22 6.55 -4.73
CA ILE A 24 6.98 5.85 -4.99
C ILE A 24 6.79 4.81 -3.89
N LEU A 25 5.62 4.85 -3.24
CA LEU A 25 5.23 3.90 -2.20
C LEU A 25 4.27 2.89 -2.81
N MET A 26 4.68 1.63 -2.87
CA MET A 26 3.84 0.53 -3.33
C MET A 26 3.33 -0.27 -2.13
N VAL A 27 2.01 -0.39 -2.03
CA VAL A 27 1.32 -1.07 -0.95
C VAL A 27 0.33 -2.06 -1.56
N TYR A 28 0.44 -3.33 -1.18
CA TYR A 28 -0.55 -4.36 -1.51
C TYR A 28 -1.47 -4.56 -0.31
N THR A 29 -2.78 -4.47 -0.53
CA THR A 29 -3.79 -4.64 0.51
C THR A 29 -5.07 -5.22 -0.09
N HIS A 30 -5.94 -5.76 0.75
CA HIS A 30 -7.27 -6.17 0.32
C HIS A 30 -8.13 -4.94 -0.03
N ARG A 31 -9.11 -5.13 -0.93
CA ARG A 31 -10.00 -4.05 -1.41
C ARG A 31 -10.70 -3.26 -0.29
N ARG A 32 -10.98 -3.89 0.85
CA ARG A 32 -11.58 -3.21 2.02
C ARG A 32 -10.58 -2.30 2.75
N GLY A 33 -9.29 -2.64 2.75
CA GLY A 33 -8.24 -1.89 3.43
C GLY A 33 -7.68 -0.71 2.62
N SER A 34 -7.85 -0.69 1.30
CA SER A 34 -7.31 0.38 0.45
C SER A 34 -7.89 1.76 0.79
N SER A 35 -9.18 1.84 1.11
CA SER A 35 -9.84 3.10 1.50
C SER A 35 -9.25 3.74 2.75
N GLU A 36 -8.85 2.93 3.75
CA GLU A 36 -8.25 3.43 5.00
C GLU A 36 -6.83 3.93 4.78
N ILE A 37 -6.05 3.23 3.96
CA ILE A 37 -4.70 3.63 3.56
C ILE A 37 -4.76 4.97 2.81
N ILE A 38 -5.67 5.11 1.86
CA ILE A 38 -5.87 6.36 1.10
C ILE A 38 -6.20 7.52 2.04
N LYS A 39 -7.13 7.32 2.98
CA LYS A 39 -7.48 8.35 3.98
C LYS A 39 -6.28 8.74 4.83
N THR A 40 -5.50 7.76 5.28
CA THR A 40 -4.31 8.00 6.10
C THR A 40 -3.25 8.80 5.33
N ILE A 41 -3.01 8.45 4.06
CA ILE A 41 -2.06 9.17 3.19
C ILE A 41 -2.53 10.60 2.97
N LEU A 42 -3.79 10.81 2.58
CA LEU A 42 -4.33 12.14 2.29
C LEU A 42 -4.44 13.04 3.53
N ALA A 43 -4.56 12.46 4.73
CA ALA A 43 -4.50 13.21 5.98
C ALA A 43 -3.09 13.76 6.29
N ILE A 44 -2.04 13.11 5.76
CA ILE A 44 -0.64 13.53 5.92
C ILE A 44 -0.24 14.47 4.79
N ASP A 45 -0.55 14.09 3.55
CA ASP A 45 -0.27 14.87 2.35
C ASP A 45 -1.53 14.89 1.45
N PRO A 46 -2.34 15.97 1.54
CA PRO A 46 -3.52 16.12 0.68
C PRO A 46 -3.21 16.24 -0.81
N SER A 47 -1.95 16.53 -1.18
CA SER A 47 -1.50 16.65 -2.57
C SER A 47 -0.93 15.36 -3.15
N ALA A 48 -0.88 14.28 -2.35
CA ALA A 48 -0.31 13.02 -2.75
C ALA A 48 -1.02 12.44 -4.00
N MET A 49 -0.23 12.04 -4.98
CA MET A 49 -0.72 11.30 -6.14
C MET A 49 -0.94 9.84 -5.75
N ILE A 50 -2.16 9.33 -5.98
CA ILE A 50 -2.56 7.96 -5.63
C ILE A 50 -3.02 7.23 -6.89
N ILE A 51 -2.44 6.06 -7.16
CA ILE A 51 -2.89 5.13 -8.19
C ILE A 51 -3.42 3.87 -7.50
N GLN A 52 -4.68 3.53 -7.74
CA GLN A 52 -5.26 2.26 -7.29
C GLN A 52 -5.46 1.34 -8.50
N ASN A 53 -4.78 0.19 -8.47
CA ASN A 53 -4.95 -0.86 -9.46
C ASN A 53 -5.58 -2.09 -8.80
N ASP A 54 -6.70 -2.56 -9.35
CA ASP A 54 -7.33 -3.80 -8.88
C ASP A 54 -6.58 -5.01 -9.48
N VAL A 55 -5.94 -5.80 -8.61
CA VAL A 55 -5.22 -7.02 -9.02
C VAL A 55 -6.20 -8.20 -8.95
N SER A 56 -6.50 -8.82 -10.08
CA SER A 56 -7.42 -9.96 -10.17
C SER A 56 -6.77 -11.30 -9.76
N THR A 57 -5.46 -11.42 -9.95
CA THR A 57 -4.72 -12.66 -9.68
C THR A 57 -3.43 -12.36 -8.95
N LEU A 58 -3.25 -12.95 -7.77
CA LEU A 58 -2.00 -12.91 -7.01
C LEU A 58 -1.56 -14.36 -6.76
N VAL A 59 -0.36 -14.72 -7.18
CA VAL A 59 0.21 -16.07 -7.01
C VAL A 59 1.50 -15.97 -6.21
N GLY A 60 1.58 -16.70 -5.09
CA GLY A 60 2.73 -16.67 -4.18
C GLY A 60 2.69 -15.52 -3.18
N GLY A 61 3.86 -15.16 -2.64
CA GLY A 61 4.01 -14.13 -1.62
C GLY A 61 3.80 -14.63 -0.18
N PHE A 62 4.12 -13.77 0.79
CA PHE A 62 3.96 -14.05 2.22
C PHE A 62 2.67 -13.39 2.71
N ILE A 63 1.52 -13.95 2.34
CA ILE A 63 0.26 -13.58 2.97
C ILE A 63 0.21 -14.34 4.30
N HIS A 64 0.30 -13.63 5.42
CA HIS A 64 -0.07 -14.20 6.71
C HIS A 64 -1.55 -14.57 6.61
N SER A 65 -1.83 -15.86 6.42
CA SER A 65 -3.16 -16.41 6.63
C SER A 65 -3.51 -16.17 8.10
N GLY A 66 -4.24 -15.09 8.36
CA GLY A 66 -4.90 -14.92 9.65
C GLY A 66 -5.69 -16.19 9.93
N LYS A 67 -5.27 -16.91 10.98
CA LYS A 67 -5.81 -18.14 11.55
C LYS A 67 -6.91 -18.79 10.70
N SER A 68 -6.58 -19.91 10.05
CA SER A 68 -7.58 -20.89 9.62
C SER A 68 -8.43 -21.28 10.83
N LEU A 69 -9.54 -20.56 11.05
CA LEU A 69 -10.64 -20.93 11.91
C LEU A 69 -11.55 -21.86 11.10
N ILE A 70 -11.02 -23.02 10.75
CA ILE A 70 -11.82 -24.18 10.37
C ILE A 70 -11.26 -25.35 11.15
N LYS A 71 -11.90 -25.63 12.28
CA LYS A 71 -12.06 -26.97 12.81
C LYS A 71 -13.54 -27.16 13.09
#